data_AF-A0A963JV35-F1
#
_entry.id   AF-A0A963JV35-F1
#
_cell.length_a   1.000
_cell.length_b   1.000
_cell.length_c   1.000
_cell.angle_alpha   90.00
_cell.angle_beta   90.00
_cell.angle_gamma   90.00
#
_symmetry.space_group_name_H-M   'P 1'
#
loop_
_entity.id
_entity.type
_entity.pdbx_description
1 polymer ?
#
loop_
_entity_poly.entity_id
_entity_poly.type
_entity_poly.pdbx_seq_one_letter_code
_entity_poly.pdbx_strand_id
1 'polypeptide(L)'
;GEWYAGRPVMVTRNDAALGVFNGDIGIALPGASAQAGLRVYFADGPQLRSVGVARLAHVETAFAMTVHKSQGSEFEHTVLVLPPRA
;
A
#
# COMPACT_ATOMS: atom_id res chain seq x y z
N GLY A 1 5.24 9.33 7.57
CA GLY A 1 4.06 10.19 7.39
C GLY A 1 2.96 9.72 8.31
N GLU A 2 2.04 10.61 8.67
CA GLU A 2 0.91 10.29 9.55
C GLU A 2 -0.01 9.22 8.96
N TRP A 3 -0.67 8.47 9.83
CA TRP A 3 -1.64 7.45 9.45
C TRP A 3 -3.05 8.01 9.49
N TYR A 4 -3.81 7.83 8.41
CA TYR A 4 -5.21 8.24 8.30
C TYR A 4 -5.98 7.24 7.44
N ALA A 5 -7.30 7.18 7.63
CA ALA A 5 -8.17 6.32 6.85
C ALA A 5 -8.21 6.75 5.37
N GLY A 6 -8.15 5.78 4.46
CA GLY A 6 -8.10 5.99 3.01
C GLY A 6 -6.69 6.17 2.44
N ARG A 7 -5.63 6.22 3.27
CA ARG A 7 -4.25 6.35 2.77
C ARG A 7 -3.84 5.10 1.98
N PRO A 8 -3.51 5.21 0.67
CA PRO A 8 -2.89 4.12 -0.06
C PRO A 8 -1.42 4.03 0.31
N VAL A 9 -0.92 2.82 0.50
CA VAL A 9 0.48 2.56 0.81
C VAL A 9 1.06 1.47 -0.08
N MET A 10 2.36 1.59 -0.35
CA MET A 10 3.17 0.56 -0.98
C MET A 10 4.22 0.09 0.03
N VAL A 11 4.37 -1.22 0.17
CA VAL A 11 5.43 -1.84 0.98
C VAL A 11 6.76 -1.69 0.24
N THR A 12 7.79 -1.21 0.93
CA THR A 12 9.11 -0.95 0.35
C THR A 12 10.16 -2.00 0.71
N ARG A 13 9.83 -2.92 1.62
CA ARG A 13 10.71 -4.02 2.06
C ARG A 13 9.88 -5.23 2.47
N ASN A 14 10.33 -6.42 2.06
CA ASN A 14 9.74 -7.69 2.50
C ASN A 14 9.78 -7.82 4.03
N ASP A 15 8.68 -8.27 4.62
CA ASP A 15 8.60 -8.70 6.00
C ASP A 15 7.82 -10.01 6.06
N ALA A 16 8.56 -11.11 6.19
CA ALA A 16 8.02 -12.45 6.20
C ALA A 16 7.14 -12.73 7.43
N ALA A 17 7.39 -12.07 8.57
CA ALA A 17 6.58 -12.24 9.78
C ALA A 17 5.20 -11.59 9.64
N LEU A 18 5.08 -10.58 8.77
CA LEU A 18 3.82 -9.92 8.43
C LEU A 18 3.20 -10.45 7.13
N GLY A 19 3.92 -11.28 6.38
CA GLY A 19 3.50 -11.76 5.06
C GLY A 19 3.31 -10.64 4.05
N VAL A 20 4.11 -9.56 4.13
CA VAL A 20 4.14 -8.48 3.15
C VAL A 20 5.42 -8.53 2.32
N PHE A 21 5.31 -8.18 1.05
CA PHE A 21 6.37 -8.17 0.07
C PHE A 21 6.51 -6.77 -0.55
N ASN A 22 7.73 -6.45 -0.97
CA ASN A 22 8.04 -5.20 -1.65
C ASN A 22 7.19 -5.07 -2.92
N GLY A 23 6.50 -3.94 -3.06
CA GLY A 23 5.54 -3.70 -4.14
C GLY A 23 4.08 -3.95 -3.75
N ASP A 24 3.79 -4.62 -2.62
CA ASP A 24 2.42 -4.81 -2.16
C ASP A 24 1.71 -3.47 -1.95
N ILE A 25 0.55 -3.32 -2.59
CA ILE A 25 -0.34 -2.17 -2.42
C ILE A 25 -1.43 -2.50 -1.41
N GLY A 26 -1.67 -1.58 -0.49
CA GLY A 26 -2.78 -1.68 0.45
C GLY A 26 -3.41 -0.34 0.79
N ILE A 27 -4.58 -0.37 1.42
CA ILE A 27 -5.31 0.82 1.85
C ILE A 27 -5.48 0.79 3.36
N ALA A 28 -5.12 1.87 4.03
CA ALA A 28 -5.38 2.05 5.45
C ALA A 28 -6.88 2.27 5.69
N LEU A 29 -7.56 1.37 6.41
CA LEU A 29 -8.97 1.46 6.74
C LEU A 29 -9.18 1.16 8.23
N PRO A 30 -10.26 1.69 8.84
CA PRO A 30 -10.66 1.27 10.17
C PRO A 30 -10.88 -0.25 10.20
N GLY A 31 -10.41 -0.90 11.26
CA GLY A 31 -10.67 -2.31 11.49
C GLY A 31 -12.15 -2.57 11.75
N ALA A 32 -12.58 -3.81 11.52
CA ALA A 32 -13.98 -4.22 11.67
C ALA A 32 -14.56 -4.04 13.09
N SER A 33 -13.69 -3.90 14.09
CA SER A 33 -14.05 -3.58 15.47
C SER A 33 -13.34 -2.30 15.90
N ALA A 34 -13.97 -1.51 16.76
CA ALA A 34 -13.40 -0.28 17.31
C ALA A 34 -12.06 -0.53 18.03
N GLN A 35 -11.85 -1.70 18.62
CA GLN A 35 -10.62 -2.08 19.28
C GLN A 35 -9.48 -2.42 18.31
N ALA A 36 -9.80 -2.75 17.05
CA ALA A 36 -8.82 -3.14 16.06
C ALA A 36 -8.01 -1.96 15.47
N GLY A 37 -8.48 -0.72 15.71
CA GLY A 37 -7.83 0.50 15.25
C GLY A 37 -7.68 0.58 13.73
N LEU A 38 -6.73 1.38 13.26
CA LEU A 38 -6.44 1.51 11.83
C LEU A 38 -5.56 0.35 11.35
N ARG A 39 -5.89 -0.21 10.19
CA ARG A 39 -5.19 -1.37 9.59
C ARG A 39 -4.98 -1.13 8.10
N VAL A 40 -3.91 -1.64 7.53
CA VAL A 40 -3.75 -1.70 6.07
C VAL A 40 -4.28 -3.02 5.59
N TYR A 41 -5.21 -2.97 4.64
CA TYR A 41 -5.76 -4.12 3.95
C TYR A 41 -5.05 -4.29 2.62
N PHE A 42 -4.56 -5.52 2.37
CA PHE A 42 -3.89 -5.93 1.15
C PHE A 42 -4.73 -7.00 0.47
N ALA A 43 -4.83 -6.93 -0.86
CA ALA A 43 -5.44 -8.00 -1.65
C ALA A 43 -4.51 -9.21 -1.71
N ASP A 44 -5.10 -10.40 -1.60
CA ASP A 44 -4.43 -11.70 -1.76
C ASP A 44 -5.37 -12.60 -2.58
N GLY A 45 -5.32 -12.42 -3.89
CA GLY A 45 -6.33 -12.97 -4.80
C GLY A 45 -7.75 -12.50 -4.41
N PRO A 46 -8.70 -13.42 -4.17
CA PRO A 46 -10.06 -13.07 -3.74
C PRO A 46 -10.15 -12.70 -2.25
N GLN A 47 -9.09 -12.90 -1.47
CA GLN A 47 -9.08 -12.68 -0.03
C GLN A 47 -8.47 -11.32 0.32
N LEU A 48 -8.82 -10.83 1.51
CA LEU A 48 -8.18 -9.68 2.12
C LEU A 48 -7.39 -10.11 3.34
N ARG A 49 -6.12 -9.72 3.39
CA ARG A 49 -5.30 -9.79 4.61
C ARG A 49 -5.12 -8.38 5.17
N SER A 50 -4.94 -8.27 6.48
CA SER A 50 -4.73 -6.96 7.10
C SER A 50 -3.66 -6.95 8.18
N VAL A 51 -2.87 -5.88 8.19
CA VAL A 51 -1.82 -5.63 9.18
C VAL A 51 -2.11 -4.33 9.90
N GLY A 52 -2.02 -4.34 11.23
CA GLY A 52 -2.18 -3.11 12.02
C GLY A 52 -1.09 -2.09 11.67
N VAL A 53 -1.45 -0.82 11.50
CA VAL A 53 -0.53 0.23 11.01
C VAL A 53 0.72 0.39 11.87
N ALA A 54 0.63 0.11 13.18
CA ALA A 54 1.76 0.16 14.11
C ALA A 54 2.85 -0.88 13.83
N ARG A 55 2.54 -1.95 13.08
CA ARG A 55 3.49 -3.00 12.71
C ARG A 55 4.18 -2.75 11.36
N LEU A 56 3.65 -1.83 10.55
CA LEU A 56 4.17 -1.56 9.20
C LEU A 56 5.21 -0.45 9.24
N ALA A 57 6.49 -0.83 9.37
CA ALA A 57 7.61 0.10 9.43
C ALA A 57 8.11 0.59 8.04
N HIS A 58 7.99 -0.25 7.01
CA HIS A 58 8.60 -0.03 5.70
C HIS A 58 7.55 0.15 4.62
N VAL A 59 6.86 1.29 4.68
CA VAL A 59 5.83 1.66 3.71
C VAL A 59 5.95 3.13 3.29
N GLU A 60 5.56 3.42 2.06
CA GLU A 60 5.41 4.78 1.53
C GLU A 60 3.97 5.03 1.07
N THR A 61 3.60 6.30 0.94
CA THR A 61 2.28 6.65 0.38
C THR A 61 2.27 6.43 -1.13
N ALA A 62 1.22 5.78 -1.65
CA ALA A 62 1.15 5.29 -3.02
C ALA A 62 0.03 5.94 -3.87
N PHE A 63 -0.21 7.24 -3.73
CA PHE A 63 -1.11 7.96 -4.65
C PHE A 63 -0.53 8.09 -6.06
N ALA A 64 0.78 8.23 -6.13
CA ALA A 64 1.56 8.20 -7.35
C ALA A 64 2.76 7.30 -7.09
N MET A 65 3.22 6.62 -8.13
CA MET A 65 4.40 5.76 -8.07
C MET A 65 5.30 6.06 -9.26
N THR A 66 6.57 5.67 -9.15
CA THR A 66 7.49 5.77 -10.28
C THR A 66 7.19 4.66 -11.28
N VAL A 67 7.55 4.88 -12.55
CA VAL A 67 7.43 3.85 -13.61
C VAL A 67 8.17 2.55 -13.22
N HIS A 68 9.29 2.66 -12.51
CA HIS A 68 10.02 1.48 -12.00
C HIS A 68 9.21 0.67 -10.98
N LYS A 69 8.45 1.34 -10.10
CA LYS A 69 7.63 0.68 -9.07
C LYS A 69 6.32 0.11 -9.60
N SER A 70 5.88 0.51 -10.81
CA SER A 70 4.69 -0.04 -11.46
C SER A 70 4.98 -1.24 -12.37
N GLN A 71 6.24 -1.67 -12.52
CA GLN A 71 6.60 -2.77 -13.41
C GLN A 71 5.88 -4.08 -13.01
N GLY A 72 5.26 -4.75 -13.98
CA GLY A 72 4.47 -5.96 -13.76
C GLY A 72 3.07 -5.74 -13.17
N SER A 73 2.68 -4.48 -12.93
CA SER A 73 1.31 -4.11 -12.58
C SER A 73 0.50 -3.73 -13.82
N GLU A 74 -0.81 -3.95 -13.76
CA GLU A 74 -1.76 -3.53 -14.79
C GLU A 74 -2.85 -2.66 -14.15
N PHE A 75 -3.29 -1.62 -14.85
CA PHE A 75 -4.33 -0.69 -14.40
C PHE A 75 -5.29 -0.42 -15.56
N GLU A 76 -6.59 -0.37 -15.28
CA GLU A 76 -7.62 -0.06 -16.28
C GLU A 76 -7.40 1.32 -16.92
N HIS A 77 -6.97 2.29 -16.12
CA HIS A 77 -6.63 3.64 -16.57
C HIS A 77 -5.31 4.10 -15.96
N THR A 78 -4.42 4.66 -16.79
CA THR A 78 -3.10 5.14 -16.36
C THR A 78 -2.90 6.59 -16.80
N VAL A 79 -2.43 7.43 -15.88
CA VAL A 79 -2.00 8.81 -16.15
C VAL A 79 -0.49 8.89 -15.94
N LEU A 80 0.24 9.39 -16.95
CA LEU A 80 1.67 9.60 -16.89
C LEU A 80 1.99 11.08 -16.70
N VAL A 81 2.82 11.39 -15.70
CA VAL A 81 3.35 12.73 -15.46
C VAL A 81 4.84 12.74 -15.80
N LEU A 82 5.23 13.58 -16.76
CA LEU A 82 6.62 13.82 -17.12
C LEU A 82 7.04 15.23 -16.66
N PRO A 83 8.30 15.41 -16.23
CA PRO A 83 8.80 16.76 -15.95
C PRO A 83 8.79 17.60 -17.24
N PRO A 84 8.71 18.93 -17.13
CA PRO A 84 8.64 19.81 -18.30
C PRO A 84 9.91 19.77 -19.17
N ARG A 85 11.03 19.28 -18.62
CA ARG A 85 12.33 19.08 -19.31
C ARG A 85 13.06 17.89 -18.70
N ALA A 86 13.92 17.24 -19.50
CA ALA A 86 14.82 16.18 -19.07
C ALA A 86 16.04 16.74 -18.32
#